data_AF-A0A379THM8-F1
#
_entry.id   AF-A0A379THM8-F1
#
_cell.length_a   1.000
_cell.length_b   1.000
_cell.length_c   1.000
_cell.angle_alpha   90.00
_cell.angle_beta   90.00
_cell.angle_gamma   90.00
#
_symmetry.space_group_name_H-M   'P 1'
#
loop_
_entity.id
_entity.type
_entity.pdbx_description
1 polymer ?
#
loop_
_entity_poly.entity_id
_entity_poly.type
_entity_poly.pdbx_seq_one_letter_code
_entity_poly.pdbx_strand_id
1 'polypeptide(L)'
;MLMGHLSPLDGIGPDDIGLDRLEQRLASEKISELILATNPTVEGEATANYIAELCAQYGVEASRIAHGVPVGGELEMVDGTTLSHSLAGRHKIIF
;
A
#
# COMPACT_ATOMS: atom_id res chain seq x y z
N MET A 1 -13.49 0.93 -1.18
CA MET A 1 -13.06 1.70 0.00
C MET A 1 -12.94 0.72 1.15
N LEU A 2 -11.79 0.71 1.81
CA LEU A 2 -11.61 -0.07 3.03
C LEU A 2 -12.10 0.75 4.23
N MET A 3 -12.49 0.07 5.29
CA MET A 3 -12.95 0.70 6.54
C MET A 3 -11.83 0.78 7.59
N GLY A 4 -10.58 0.94 7.16
CA GLY A 4 -9.42 1.01 8.05
C GLY A 4 -8.19 0.32 7.48
N HIS A 5 -7.42 -0.29 8.37
CA HIS A 5 -6.20 -1.05 8.09
C HIS A 5 -6.17 -2.32 8.97
N LEU A 6 -5.40 -3.32 8.57
CA LEU A 6 -5.14 -4.51 9.38
C LEU A 6 -4.34 -4.11 10.63
N SER A 7 -4.85 -4.48 11.80
CA SER A 7 -4.13 -4.34 13.07
C SER A 7 -4.35 -5.58 13.93
N PRO A 8 -3.46 -6.58 13.84
CA PRO A 8 -3.55 -7.78 14.67
C PRO A 8 -3.53 -7.49 16.17
N LEU A 9 -2.82 -6.42 16.57
CA LEU A 9 -2.73 -6.00 17.97
C LEU A 9 -4.07 -5.47 18.50
N ASP A 10 -4.84 -4.78 17.65
CA ASP A 10 -6.18 -4.29 17.99
C ASP A 10 -7.28 -5.30 17.65
N GLY A 11 -6.92 -6.49 17.17
CA GLY A 11 -7.86 -7.53 16.75
C GLY A 11 -8.63 -7.22 15.47
N ILE A 12 -8.16 -6.25 14.66
CA ILE A 12 -8.80 -5.84 13.40
C ILE A 12 -8.26 -6.73 12.27
N GLY A 13 -9.13 -7.61 11.77
CA GLY A 13 -8.83 -8.56 10.71
C GLY A 13 -9.30 -8.13 9.31
N PRO A 14 -9.09 -8.99 8.30
CA PRO A 14 -9.49 -8.71 6.92
C PRO A 14 -10.98 -8.43 6.73
N ASP A 15 -11.83 -9.19 7.44
CA ASP A 15 -13.29 -9.07 7.36
C ASP A 15 -13.79 -7.73 7.91
N ASP A 16 -13.07 -7.13 8.86
CA ASP A 16 -13.45 -5.87 9.50
C ASP A 16 -13.20 -4.65 8.62
N ILE A 17 -12.26 -4.74 7.68
CA ILE A 17 -11.87 -3.63 6.81
C ILE A 17 -12.49 -3.70 5.41
N GLY A 18 -13.34 -4.70 5.14
CA GLY A 18 -14.08 -4.85 3.89
C GLY A 18 -13.27 -5.48 2.76
N LEU A 19 -12.34 -6.38 3.08
CA LEU A 19 -11.56 -7.12 2.07
C LEU A 19 -12.38 -8.17 1.33
N ASP A 20 -13.42 -8.71 1.95
CA ASP A 20 -14.43 -9.58 1.32
C ASP A 20 -15.01 -8.97 0.04
N ARG A 21 -15.37 -7.68 0.08
CA ARG A 21 -15.91 -6.95 -1.06
C ARG A 21 -14.85 -6.70 -2.11
N LEU A 22 -13.61 -6.43 -1.69
CA LEU A 22 -12.52 -6.25 -2.62
C LEU A 22 -12.24 -7.56 -3.38
N GLU A 23 -12.21 -8.68 -2.67
CA GLU A 23 -12.02 -10.00 -3.26
C GLU A 23 -13.11 -10.34 -4.27
N GLN A 24 -14.39 -10.09 -3.93
CA GLN A 24 -15.50 -10.27 -4.87
C GLN A 24 -15.33 -9.45 -6.16
N ARG A 25 -14.80 -8.22 -6.06
CA ARG A 25 -14.54 -7.38 -7.23
C ARG A 25 -13.38 -7.90 -8.07
N LEU A 26 -12.29 -8.35 -7.43
CA LEU A 26 -11.17 -8.98 -8.12
C LEU A 26 -11.60 -10.24 -8.89
N ALA A 27 -12.55 -11.00 -8.34
CA ALA A 27 -13.07 -12.21 -8.97
C ALA A 27 -14.06 -11.96 -10.12
N SER A 28 -14.84 -10.88 -10.06
CA SER A 28 -15.99 -10.65 -10.96
C SER A 28 -15.76 -9.55 -12.01
N GLU A 29 -14.91 -8.58 -11.72
CA GLU A 29 -14.60 -7.47 -12.61
C GLU A 29 -13.31 -7.75 -13.40
N LYS A 30 -13.20 -7.18 -14.61
CA LYS A 30 -11.93 -7.18 -15.36
C LYS A 30 -11.08 -6.00 -14.91
N ILE A 31 -10.25 -6.22 -13.91
CA ILE A 31 -9.31 -5.23 -13.36
C ILE A 31 -7.91 -5.58 -13.88
N SER A 32 -7.24 -4.64 -14.54
CA SER A 32 -5.84 -4.82 -14.96
C SER A 32 -4.85 -4.44 -13.88
N GLU A 33 -5.17 -3.40 -13.11
CA GLU A 33 -4.30 -2.84 -12.07
C GLU A 33 -5.12 -2.35 -10.87
N LEU A 34 -4.59 -2.56 -9.66
CA LEU A 34 -5.09 -2.01 -8.42
C LEU A 34 -4.01 -1.14 -7.74
N ILE A 35 -4.31 0.14 -7.57
CA ILE A 35 -3.43 1.12 -6.92
C ILE A 35 -3.69 1.13 -5.41
N LEU A 36 -2.67 0.77 -4.64
CA LEU A 36 -2.68 0.72 -3.18
C LEU A 36 -2.31 2.08 -2.59
N ALA A 37 -3.31 2.80 -2.11
CA ALA A 37 -3.18 4.13 -1.51
C ALA A 37 -3.49 4.18 -0.01
N THR A 38 -3.27 3.07 0.72
CA THR A 38 -3.30 3.09 2.21
C THR A 38 -2.18 3.99 2.76
N ASN A 39 -2.37 4.52 3.97
CA ASN A 39 -1.39 5.41 4.61
C ASN A 39 0.01 4.77 4.70
N PRO A 40 1.10 5.56 4.64
CA PRO A 40 2.48 5.08 4.84
C PRO A 40 2.81 4.86 6.32
N THR A 41 2.01 4.05 7.01
CA THR A 41 2.28 3.59 8.38
C THR A 41 2.59 2.10 8.35
N VAL A 42 3.09 1.54 9.46
CA VAL A 42 3.39 0.10 9.56
C VAL A 42 2.16 -0.74 9.21
N GLU A 43 1.00 -0.37 9.74
CA GLU A 43 -0.27 -1.05 9.52
C GLU A 43 -0.78 -0.86 8.09
N GLY A 44 -0.62 0.34 7.53
CA GLY A 44 -0.99 0.65 6.17
C GLY A 44 -0.15 -0.13 5.15
N GLU A 45 1.15 -0.30 5.42
CA GLU A 45 2.07 -1.14 4.61
C GLU A 45 1.73 -2.63 4.75
N ALA A 46 1.45 -3.12 5.96
CA ALA A 46 0.99 -4.49 6.16
C ALA A 46 -0.30 -4.78 5.39
N THR A 47 -1.25 -3.84 5.44
CA THR A 47 -2.50 -3.92 4.67
C THR A 47 -2.25 -3.90 3.16
N ALA A 48 -1.37 -3.04 2.68
CA ALA A 48 -1.01 -2.96 1.26
C ALA A 48 -0.39 -4.27 0.77
N ASN A 49 0.56 -4.84 1.51
CA ASN A 49 1.21 -6.11 1.17
C ASN A 49 0.21 -7.26 1.12
N TYR A 50 -0.69 -7.34 2.11
CA TYR A 50 -1.75 -8.35 2.11
C TYR A 50 -2.64 -8.25 0.86
N ILE A 51 -3.04 -7.04 0.48
CA ILE A 51 -3.87 -6.83 -0.72
C ILE A 51 -3.08 -7.14 -2.00
N ALA A 52 -1.79 -6.83 -2.04
CA ALA A 52 -0.94 -7.17 -3.18
C ALA A 52 -0.86 -8.69 -3.39
N GLU A 53 -0.70 -9.47 -2.30
CA GLU A 53 -0.75 -10.93 -2.34
C GLU A 53 -2.11 -11.45 -2.81
N LEU A 54 -3.21 -10.81 -2.39
CA LEU A 54 -4.54 -11.14 -2.87
C LEU A 54 -4.68 -10.86 -4.37
N CYS A 55 -4.25 -9.69 -4.86
CA CYS A 55 -4.29 -9.34 -6.28
C CYS A 55 -3.53 -10.35 -7.15
N ALA A 56 -2.37 -10.83 -6.67
CA ALA A 56 -1.58 -11.84 -7.36
C ALA A 56 -2.34 -13.15 -7.58
N GLN A 57 -3.18 -13.57 -6.64
CA GLN A 57 -4.02 -14.77 -6.76
C GLN A 57 -5.08 -14.66 -7.87
N TYR A 58 -5.51 -13.43 -8.17
CA TYR A 58 -6.50 -13.13 -9.22
C TYR A 58 -5.84 -12.66 -10.53
N GLY A 59 -4.51 -12.65 -10.61
CA GLY A 59 -3.77 -12.19 -11.80
C GLY A 59 -3.91 -10.69 -12.09
N VAL A 60 -4.19 -9.89 -11.04
CA VAL A 60 -4.31 -8.43 -11.12
C VAL A 60 -2.99 -7.80 -10.69
N GLU A 61 -2.49 -6.82 -11.46
CA GLU A 61 -1.31 -6.07 -11.08
C GLU A 61 -1.60 -5.19 -9.87
N ALA A 62 -0.74 -5.20 -8.86
CA ALA A 62 -0.84 -4.30 -7.71
C ALA A 62 0.31 -3.30 -7.74
N SER A 63 -0.02 -2.01 -7.66
CA SER A 63 0.95 -0.93 -7.59
C SER A 63 0.78 -0.14 -6.29
N ARG A 64 1.85 0.47 -5.79
CA ARG A 64 1.86 1.25 -4.54
C ARG A 64 2.13 2.71 -4.88
N ILE A 65 1.37 3.63 -4.29
CA ILE A 65 1.70 5.05 -4.40
C ILE A 65 3.11 5.31 -3.81
N ALA A 66 3.85 6.24 -4.43
CA ALA A 66 5.18 6.56 -3.95
C ALA A 66 5.12 7.21 -2.56
N HIS A 67 6.04 6.81 -1.68
CA HIS A 67 6.22 7.40 -0.36
C HIS A 67 7.67 7.83 -0.20
N GLY A 68 7.87 9.01 0.38
CA GLY A 68 9.21 9.53 0.62
C GLY A 68 9.23 11.04 0.80
N VAL A 69 10.39 11.63 0.53
CA VAL A 69 10.64 13.07 0.63
C VAL A 69 9.63 13.85 -0.23
N PRO A 70 8.94 14.84 0.32
CA PRO A 70 8.02 15.66 -0.46
C PRO A 70 8.76 16.53 -1.47
N VAL A 71 8.15 16.75 -2.64
CA VAL A 71 8.70 17.66 -3.66
C VAL A 71 8.79 19.08 -3.08
N GLY A 72 9.95 19.71 -3.26
CA GLY A 72 10.23 21.04 -2.71
C GLY A 72 10.65 21.04 -1.23
N GLY A 73 10.73 19.87 -0.59
CA GLY A 73 11.28 19.73 0.76
C GLY A 73 12.81 19.70 0.74
N GLU A 74 13.42 20.19 1.83
CA GLU A 74 14.86 20.15 2.06
C GLU A 74 15.21 18.94 2.93
N LEU A 75 16.25 18.18 2.57
CA LEU A 75 16.61 16.94 3.28
C LEU A 75 16.91 17.14 4.77
N GLU A 76 17.43 18.31 5.15
CA GLU A 76 17.71 18.65 6.55
C GLU A 76 16.44 18.79 7.41
N MET A 77 15.29 19.00 6.78
CA MET A 77 13.99 19.16 7.42
C MET A 77 13.16 17.86 7.40
N VAL A 78 13.66 16.79 6.78
CA VAL A 78 12.97 15.50 6.67
C VAL A 78 13.30 14.64 7.88
N ASP A 79 12.30 14.00 8.48
CA ASP A 79 12.52 13.05 9.56
C ASP A 79 13.23 11.78 9.08
N GLY A 80 13.91 11.10 10.00
CA GLY A 80 14.69 9.91 9.68
C GLY A 80 13.88 8.76 9.10
N THR A 81 12.59 8.66 9.45
CA THR A 81 11.70 7.60 8.94
C THR A 81 11.40 7.85 7.47
N THR A 82 10.95 9.05 7.10
CA THR A 82 10.70 9.42 5.70
C THR A 82 11.98 9.32 4.86
N LEU A 83 13.13 9.73 5.40
CA LEU A 83 14.41 9.59 4.69
C LEU A 83 14.78 8.12 4.45
N SER A 84 14.62 7.27 5.46
CA SER A 84 14.85 5.82 5.36
C SER A 84 13.94 5.18 4.30
N HIS A 85 12.64 5.49 4.31
CA HIS A 85 11.69 5.01 3.31
C HIS A 85 12.06 5.47 1.90
N SER A 86 12.45 6.75 1.74
CA SER A 86 12.87 7.29 0.44
C SER A 86 14.10 6.59 -0.12
N LEU A 87 15.05 6.25 0.75
CA LEU A 87 16.28 5.56 0.36
C LEU A 87 16.03 4.08 0.00
N ALA A 88 15.15 3.42 0.75
CA ALA A 88 14.71 2.06 0.47
C ALA A 88 13.93 1.98 -0.86
N GLY A 89 13.03 2.93 -1.10
CA GLY A 89 12.21 3.04 -2.31
C GLY A 89 12.90 3.75 -3.49
N ARG A 90 14.21 4.02 -3.41
CA ARG A 90 14.94 4.69 -4.50
C ARG A 90 14.84 3.85 -5.78
N HIS A 91 14.56 4.50 -6.90
CA HIS A 91 14.58 3.89 -8.21
C HIS A 91 15.76 4.41 -9.02
N LYS A 92 16.21 3.61 -9.99
CA LYS A 92 17.27 4.01 -10.91
C LYS A 92 16.72 5.06 -11.87
N ILE A 93 17.47 6.12 -12.11
CA ILE A 93 17.18 7.04 -13.21
C ILE A 93 17.55 6.34 -14.52
N ILE A 94 16.59 6.22 -15.42
CA ILE A 94 16.75 5.65 -16.76
C ILE A 94 16.70 6.82 -17.76
N PHE A 95 17.68 6.89 -18.65
CA PHE A 95 17.74 7.86 -19.76
C PHE A 95 17.45 7.14 -21.08
#